data_AF-A0A1I0MCF3-F1
#
_entry.id   AF-A0A1I0MCF3-F1
#
_cell.length_a   1.000
_cell.length_b   1.000
_cell.length_c   1.000
_cell.angle_alpha   90.00
_cell.angle_beta   90.00
_cell.angle_gamma   90.00
#
_symmetry.space_group_name_H-M   'P 1'
#
loop_
_entity.id
_entity.type
_entity.pdbx_description
1 polymer ?
#
loop_
_entity_poly.entity_id
_entity_poly.type
_entity_poly.pdbx_seq_one_letter_code
_entity_poly.pdbx_strand_id
1 'polypeptide(L)'
;MSIGEKLKESRKKAGLSQEQLAEKLCVSRQAITKWESDRGMPDIGNLQSISKLFGVSIDYMLDDGETLLNTVIKESINIDDYGKPGKCRSRYDAIVRSKYPKATIIYPLIRSRKLSLAENIVDFIVQPGVLQVADSLNDMSAYYLVELEQKQLLVNVTKEFIESRELNCKFTEKKRVIGNNLFKKISYTI
;
A
#
# COMPACT_ATOMS: atom_id res chain seq x y z
N MET A 1 -9.22 -8.58 0.21
CA MET A 1 -9.47 -9.83 0.96
C MET A 1 -8.26 -10.03 1.83
N SER A 2 -8.43 -10.34 3.12
CA SER A 2 -7.30 -10.64 4.01
C SER A 2 -6.66 -11.98 3.66
N ILE A 3 -5.46 -12.21 4.17
CA ILE A 3 -4.80 -13.52 4.05
C ILE A 3 -5.61 -14.62 4.73
N GLY A 4 -6.23 -14.35 5.89
CA GLY A 4 -7.08 -15.32 6.59
C GLY A 4 -8.29 -15.73 5.76
N GLU A 5 -8.91 -14.77 5.06
CA GLU A 5 -10.00 -15.03 4.12
C GLU A 5 -9.54 -15.89 2.94
N LYS A 6 -8.40 -15.55 2.32
CA LYS A 6 -7.82 -16.30 1.19
C LYS A 6 -7.44 -17.74 1.57
N LEU A 7 -6.87 -17.93 2.75
CA LEU A 7 -6.53 -19.25 3.29
C LEU A 7 -7.79 -20.09 3.52
N LYS A 8 -8.80 -19.51 4.17
CA LYS A 8 -10.08 -20.17 4.47
C LYS A 8 -10.82 -20.56 3.19
N GLU A 9 -10.81 -19.69 2.18
CA GLU A 9 -11.40 -19.98 0.88
C GLU A 9 -10.67 -21.12 0.18
N SER A 10 -9.34 -21.08 0.14
CA SER A 10 -8.50 -22.14 -0.47
C SER A 10 -8.74 -23.48 0.20
N ARG A 11 -8.79 -23.51 1.53
CA ARG A 11 -9.11 -24.71 2.32
C ARG A 11 -10.48 -25.27 1.96
N LYS A 12 -11.51 -24.41 1.90
CA LYS A 12 -12.87 -24.83 1.56
C LYS A 12 -12.98 -25.36 0.13
N LYS A 13 -12.30 -24.72 -0.84
CA LYS A 13 -12.22 -25.20 -2.23
C LYS A 13 -11.57 -26.58 -2.33
N ALA A 14 -10.57 -26.84 -1.48
CA ALA A 14 -9.94 -28.15 -1.38
C ALA A 14 -10.74 -29.19 -0.57
N GLY A 15 -11.92 -28.83 -0.03
CA GLY A 15 -12.76 -29.74 0.75
C GLY A 15 -12.17 -30.14 2.11
N LEU A 16 -11.21 -29.39 2.64
CA LEU A 16 -10.49 -29.74 3.86
C LEU A 16 -11.15 -29.13 5.10
N SER A 17 -11.16 -29.86 6.21
CA SER A 17 -11.42 -29.30 7.55
C SER A 17 -10.19 -28.53 8.06
N GLN A 18 -10.36 -27.71 9.10
CA GLN A 18 -9.22 -27.03 9.74
C GLN A 18 -8.22 -28.03 10.35
N GLU A 19 -8.70 -29.18 10.83
CA GLU A 19 -7.87 -30.26 11.35
C GLU A 19 -7.02 -30.86 10.23
N GLN A 20 -7.66 -31.21 9.11
CA GLN A 20 -6.97 -31.81 7.96
C GLN A 20 -5.95 -30.85 7.34
N LEU A 21 -6.23 -29.54 7.33
CA LEU A 21 -5.25 -28.55 6.90
C LEU A 21 -4.06 -28.47 7.86
N ALA A 22 -4.32 -28.51 9.17
CA ALA A 22 -3.28 -28.48 10.19
C ALA A 22 -2.34 -29.70 10.07
N GLU A 23 -2.90 -30.89 9.86
CA GLU A 23 -2.15 -32.12 9.59
C GLU A 23 -1.27 -31.99 8.35
N LYS A 24 -1.83 -31.48 7.23
CA LYS A 24 -1.08 -31.31 5.97
C LYS A 24 0.06 -30.29 6.07
N LEU A 25 -0.08 -29.29 6.93
CA LEU A 25 0.91 -28.24 7.14
C LEU A 25 1.84 -28.53 8.32
N CYS A 26 1.66 -29.65 9.04
CA CYS A 26 2.41 -30.00 10.25
C CYS A 26 2.36 -28.90 11.34
N VAL A 27 1.19 -28.29 11.53
CA VAL A 27 0.96 -27.26 12.56
C VAL A 27 -0.24 -27.61 13.44
N SER A 28 -0.44 -26.85 14.52
CA SER A 28 -1.62 -27.04 15.36
C SER A 28 -2.89 -26.49 14.68
N ARG A 29 -4.03 -27.14 14.91
CA ARG A 29 -5.35 -26.63 14.49
C ARG A 29 -5.65 -25.22 15.03
N GLN A 30 -5.10 -24.90 16.20
CA GLN A 30 -5.19 -23.55 16.79
C GLN A 30 -4.45 -22.50 15.94
N ALA A 31 -3.31 -22.86 15.33
CA ALA A 31 -2.60 -21.99 14.40
C ALA A 31 -3.48 -21.69 13.18
N ILE A 32 -4.06 -22.71 12.55
CA ILE A 32 -5.01 -22.54 11.44
C ILE A 32 -6.17 -21.63 11.85
N THR A 33 -6.74 -21.83 13.03
CA THR A 33 -7.83 -20.99 13.56
C THR A 33 -7.39 -19.54 13.72
N LYS A 34 -6.19 -19.27 14.25
CA LYS A 34 -5.66 -17.91 14.39
C LYS A 34 -5.45 -17.25 13.03
N TRP A 35 -4.87 -17.97 12.06
CA TRP A 35 -4.63 -17.45 10.71
C TRP A 35 -5.94 -17.16 9.97
N GLU A 36 -6.91 -18.08 9.97
CA GLU A 36 -8.22 -17.88 9.33
C GLU A 36 -9.11 -16.82 10.01
N SER A 37 -8.73 -16.35 11.20
CA SER A 37 -9.43 -15.27 11.93
C SER A 37 -8.62 -13.97 12.01
N ASP A 38 -7.53 -13.85 11.25
CA ASP A 38 -6.64 -12.69 11.22
C ASP A 38 -6.08 -12.29 12.61
N ARG A 39 -6.05 -13.25 13.56
CA ARG A 39 -5.48 -13.08 14.91
C ARG A 39 -4.02 -13.53 15.02
N GLY A 40 -3.40 -13.83 13.88
CA GLY A 40 -2.01 -14.21 13.77
C GLY A 40 -1.62 -14.42 12.32
N MET A 41 -0.33 -14.33 12.03
CA MET A 41 0.22 -14.49 10.69
C MET A 41 0.97 -15.82 10.59
N PRO A 42 0.85 -16.58 9.48
CA PRO A 42 1.76 -17.67 9.20
C PRO A 42 3.18 -17.13 8.98
N ASP A 43 4.19 -17.81 9.50
CA ASP A 43 5.58 -17.48 9.16
C ASP A 43 5.91 -17.80 7.70
N ILE A 44 7.11 -17.43 7.26
CA ILE A 44 7.57 -17.61 5.88
C ILE A 44 7.56 -19.09 5.46
N GLY A 45 7.95 -20.01 6.35
CA GLY A 45 7.96 -21.44 6.04
C GLY A 45 6.55 -21.98 5.84
N ASN A 46 5.62 -21.58 6.71
CA ASN A 46 4.21 -21.93 6.62
C ASN A 46 3.55 -21.32 5.38
N LEU A 47 3.89 -20.08 5.00
CA LEU A 47 3.42 -19.46 3.75
C LEU A 47 3.88 -20.24 2.52
N GLN A 48 5.14 -20.70 2.50
CA GLN A 48 5.66 -21.55 1.42
C GLN A 48 4.89 -22.88 1.34
N SER A 49 4.60 -23.50 2.47
CA SER A 49 3.83 -24.75 2.54
C SER A 49 2.39 -24.56 2.05
N ILE A 50 1.72 -23.48 2.48
CA ILE A 50 0.37 -23.11 2.03
C ILE A 50 0.35 -22.88 0.51
N SER A 51 1.33 -22.11 0.00
CA SER A 51 1.49 -21.81 -1.42
C SER A 51 1.63 -23.08 -2.25
N LYS A 52 2.48 -24.02 -1.83
CA LYS A 52 2.66 -25.32 -2.49
C LYS A 52 1.41 -26.19 -2.42
N LEU A 53 0.75 -26.24 -1.26
CA LEU A 53 -0.41 -27.09 -1.04
C LEU A 53 -1.60 -26.69 -1.93
N PHE A 54 -1.84 -25.39 -2.11
CA PHE A 54 -2.98 -24.88 -2.87
C PHE A 54 -2.63 -24.44 -4.30
N GLY A 55 -1.36 -24.49 -4.70
CA GLY A 55 -0.92 -24.10 -6.04
C GLY A 55 -1.08 -22.60 -6.31
N VAL A 56 -0.93 -21.77 -5.29
CA VAL A 56 -1.02 -20.30 -5.39
C VAL A 56 0.31 -19.66 -5.05
N SER A 57 0.58 -18.46 -5.57
CA SER A 57 1.80 -17.73 -5.20
C SER A 57 1.72 -17.18 -3.77
N ILE A 58 2.88 -17.03 -3.12
CA ILE A 58 2.96 -16.34 -1.82
C ILE A 58 2.51 -14.88 -1.98
N ASP A 59 2.85 -14.26 -3.10
CA ASP A 59 2.40 -12.91 -3.46
C ASP A 59 0.87 -12.81 -3.46
N TYR A 60 0.17 -13.78 -4.07
CA TYR A 60 -1.29 -13.85 -4.00
C TYR A 60 -1.81 -14.01 -2.56
N MET A 61 -1.12 -14.76 -1.70
CA MET A 61 -1.54 -14.93 -0.30
C MET A 61 -1.36 -13.64 0.52
N LEU A 62 -0.31 -12.86 0.23
CA LEU A 62 0.02 -11.62 0.93
C LEU A 62 -0.69 -10.39 0.36
N ASP A 63 -1.08 -10.43 -0.91
CA ASP A 63 -1.83 -9.37 -1.56
C ASP A 63 -3.16 -9.15 -0.81
N ASP A 64 -3.42 -7.95 -0.34
CA ASP A 64 -4.67 -7.56 0.30
C ASP A 64 -5.68 -6.99 -0.72
N GLY A 65 -5.28 -6.91 -2.00
CA GLY A 65 -5.99 -6.24 -3.08
C GLY A 65 -5.55 -4.78 -3.26
N GLU A 66 -4.52 -4.32 -2.54
CA GLU A 66 -3.96 -2.98 -2.69
C GLU A 66 -3.02 -2.87 -3.90
N THR A 67 -3.60 -3.08 -5.08
CA THR A 67 -3.58 -2.23 -6.30
C THR A 67 -2.36 -1.34 -6.65
N LEU A 68 -1.16 -1.66 -6.19
CA LEU A 68 0.07 -0.98 -6.57
C LEU A 68 0.92 -1.97 -7.35
N LEU A 69 1.31 -1.59 -8.57
CA LEU A 69 2.33 -2.35 -9.29
C LEU A 69 3.66 -2.22 -8.57
N ASN A 70 4.40 -3.32 -8.46
CA ASN A 70 5.73 -3.39 -7.87
C ASN A 70 6.78 -2.52 -8.60
N THR A 71 6.45 -1.93 -9.75
CA THR A 71 7.32 -0.96 -10.43
C THR A 71 7.27 0.38 -9.70
N VAL A 72 8.14 0.52 -8.71
CA VAL A 72 8.42 1.78 -8.01
C VAL A 72 9.64 2.41 -8.67
N ILE A 73 9.45 3.55 -9.32
CA ILE A 73 10.57 4.37 -9.79
C ILE A 73 10.79 5.43 -8.72
N LYS A 74 11.94 5.35 -8.05
CA LYS A 74 12.38 6.33 -7.05
C LYS A 74 13.64 7.01 -7.55
N GLU A 75 13.60 8.33 -7.56
CA GLU A 75 14.72 9.16 -8.01
C GLU A 75 14.99 10.23 -6.97
N SER A 76 16.28 10.49 -6.70
CA SER A 76 16.69 11.60 -5.86
C SER A 76 16.46 12.93 -6.59
N ILE A 77 15.92 13.90 -5.88
CA ILE A 77 15.72 15.27 -6.37
C ILE A 77 16.19 16.26 -5.30
N ASN A 78 16.47 17.49 -5.72
CA ASN A 78 16.56 18.62 -4.80
C ASN A 78 15.48 19.64 -5.17
N ILE A 79 14.60 19.95 -4.22
CA ILE A 79 13.50 20.89 -4.42
C ILE A 79 13.97 22.31 -4.81
N ASP A 80 15.17 22.70 -4.42
CA ASP A 80 15.72 24.02 -4.70
C ASP A 80 16.18 24.20 -6.15
N ASP A 81 16.38 23.10 -6.88
CA ASP A 81 16.66 23.11 -8.32
C ASP A 81 15.45 23.58 -9.14
N TYR A 82 14.26 23.60 -8.51
CA TYR A 82 13.00 23.94 -9.15
C TYR A 82 12.50 25.32 -8.70
N GLY A 83 12.44 26.26 -9.65
CA GLY A 83 11.73 27.52 -9.46
C GLY A 83 10.21 27.31 -9.30
N LYS A 84 9.49 28.36 -8.87
CA LYS A 84 8.02 28.37 -8.85
C LYS A 84 7.48 29.01 -10.14
N PRO A 85 7.10 28.23 -11.18
CA PRO A 85 6.59 28.80 -12.42
C PRO A 85 5.12 29.19 -12.29
N GLY A 86 4.79 30.44 -12.63
CA GLY A 86 3.43 30.96 -12.91
C GLY A 86 2.25 30.20 -12.28
N LYS A 87 1.56 29.36 -13.08
CA LYS A 87 0.30 28.67 -12.71
C LYS A 87 0.44 27.57 -11.63
N CYS A 88 1.65 27.20 -11.23
CA CYS A 88 1.89 26.19 -10.19
C CYS A 88 1.71 26.78 -8.80
N ARG A 89 0.98 26.09 -7.91
CA ARG A 89 0.73 26.58 -6.55
C ARG A 89 1.92 26.32 -5.63
N SER A 90 2.66 25.24 -5.88
CA SER A 90 3.84 24.83 -5.11
C SER A 90 5.06 24.50 -5.98
N ARG A 91 6.26 24.40 -5.38
CA ARG A 91 7.46 23.86 -6.07
C ARG A 91 7.29 22.37 -6.41
N TYR A 92 6.57 21.62 -5.58
CA TYR A 92 6.23 20.23 -5.83
C TYR A 92 5.42 20.06 -7.12
N ASP A 93 4.49 20.98 -7.41
CA ASP A 93 3.71 20.98 -8.66
C ASP A 93 4.63 21.12 -9.89
N ALA A 94 5.63 21.99 -9.79
CA ALA A 94 6.60 22.22 -10.85
C ALA A 94 7.46 20.98 -11.12
N ILE A 95 7.87 20.28 -10.06
CA ILE A 95 8.64 19.04 -10.14
C ILE A 95 7.86 17.97 -10.91
N VAL A 96 6.61 17.68 -10.49
CA VAL A 96 5.80 16.64 -11.14
C VAL A 96 5.53 17.01 -12.60
N ARG A 97 5.18 18.27 -12.88
CA ARG A 97 4.95 18.74 -14.25
C ARG A 97 6.19 18.61 -15.13
N SER A 98 7.37 18.93 -14.59
CA SER A 98 8.64 18.78 -15.33
C SER A 98 9.00 17.31 -15.56
N LYS A 99 8.69 16.44 -14.59
CA LYS A 99 9.00 15.01 -14.69
C LYS A 99 8.06 14.28 -15.64
N TYR A 100 6.81 14.74 -15.73
CA TYR A 100 5.76 14.14 -16.54
C TYR A 100 5.23 15.10 -17.62
N PRO A 101 6.06 15.54 -18.58
CA PRO A 101 5.65 16.50 -19.62
C PRO A 101 4.59 15.92 -20.58
N LYS A 102 4.46 14.60 -20.63
CA LYS A 102 3.47 13.87 -21.45
C LYS A 102 2.19 13.53 -20.68
N ALA A 103 2.03 13.99 -19.45
CA ALA A 103 0.80 13.78 -18.69
C ALA A 103 -0.36 14.51 -19.35
N THR A 104 -1.49 13.81 -19.49
CA THR A 104 -2.74 14.41 -19.97
C THR A 104 -3.30 15.33 -18.89
N ILE A 105 -3.34 14.85 -17.64
CA ILE A 105 -3.81 15.60 -16.48
C ILE A 105 -3.00 15.18 -15.24
N ILE A 106 -2.65 16.15 -14.40
CA ILE A 106 -2.07 15.91 -13.07
C ILE A 106 -3.04 16.44 -12.01
N TYR A 107 -3.51 15.56 -11.12
CA TYR A 107 -4.32 15.94 -9.96
C TYR A 107 -3.48 15.90 -8.68
N PRO A 108 -3.30 17.03 -7.98
CA PRO A 108 -2.88 17.02 -6.59
C PRO A 108 -3.87 16.23 -5.74
N LEU A 109 -3.35 15.47 -4.78
CA LEU A 109 -4.11 14.62 -3.89
C LEU A 109 -3.89 15.02 -2.44
N ILE A 110 -4.96 14.97 -1.65
CA ILE A 110 -4.90 14.98 -0.19
C ILE A 110 -4.92 13.54 0.30
N ARG A 111 -3.97 13.19 1.16
CA ARG A 111 -3.90 11.89 1.83
C ARG A 111 -4.47 11.98 3.24
N SER A 112 -5.33 11.05 3.61
CA SER A 112 -5.67 10.76 5.02
C SER A 112 -5.49 9.28 5.32
N ARG A 113 -4.96 8.95 6.51
CA ARG A 113 -4.84 7.54 6.92
C ARG A 113 -6.18 7.04 7.44
N LYS A 114 -6.59 5.86 7.00
CA LYS A 114 -7.69 5.12 7.63
C LYS A 114 -7.03 4.21 8.67
N LEU A 115 -6.93 4.70 9.92
CA LEU A 115 -6.37 3.92 11.03
C LEU A 115 -7.09 2.56 11.10
N SER A 116 -6.34 1.47 10.97
CA SER A 116 -6.87 0.13 11.23
C SER A 116 -6.75 -0.13 12.74
N LEU A 117 -7.73 -0.83 13.33
CA LEU A 117 -7.73 -1.12 14.78
C LEU A 117 -6.43 -1.78 15.28
N ALA A 118 -5.68 -2.47 14.41
CA ALA A 118 -4.40 -3.09 14.75
C ALA A 118 -3.30 -2.06 15.11
N GLU A 119 -3.38 -0.81 14.63
CA GLU A 119 -2.44 0.26 15.00
C GLU A 119 -2.72 0.82 16.42
N ASN A 120 -3.93 0.62 16.98
CA ASN A 120 -4.26 1.06 18.34
C ASN A 120 -3.72 0.11 19.44
N ILE A 121 -3.30 -1.11 19.11
CA ILE A 121 -2.82 -2.08 20.12
C ILE A 121 -1.37 -1.75 20.57
N VAL A 122 -0.64 -0.93 19.81
CA VAL A 122 0.70 -0.45 20.18
C VAL A 122 0.66 0.47 21.41
N ASP A 123 -0.49 1.10 21.70
CA ASP A 123 -0.62 2.10 22.78
C ASP A 123 -0.59 1.51 24.20
N PHE A 124 -0.71 0.19 24.37
CA PHE A 124 -0.76 -0.43 25.70
C PHE A 124 0.59 -0.96 26.22
N ILE A 125 1.65 -1.00 25.39
CA ILE A 125 2.94 -1.59 25.81
C ILE A 125 4.11 -0.67 25.45
N VAL A 126 4.27 0.46 26.14
CA VAL A 126 5.56 1.17 26.16
C VAL A 126 5.85 1.73 27.55
N GLN A 127 6.71 1.01 28.28
CA GLN A 127 7.54 1.53 29.36
C GLN A 127 8.32 2.78 28.88
N PRO A 128 8.67 3.72 29.78
CA PRO A 128 9.45 4.90 29.40
C PRO A 128 10.84 4.46 28.89
N GLY A 129 11.14 4.76 27.62
CA GLY A 129 12.48 4.57 27.04
C GLY A 129 12.55 3.87 25.68
N VAL A 130 11.44 3.41 25.09
CA VAL A 130 11.48 2.70 23.80
C VAL A 130 10.66 3.44 22.73
N LEU A 131 11.37 3.95 21.73
CA LEU A 131 10.94 4.29 20.37
C LEU A 131 10.42 5.72 20.09
N GLN A 132 11.31 6.48 19.45
CA GLN A 132 11.10 7.73 18.70
C GLN A 132 10.20 7.51 17.46
N VAL A 133 8.95 7.08 17.62
CA VAL A 133 8.05 6.87 16.48
C VAL A 133 7.41 8.18 15.97
N ALA A 134 7.63 9.28 16.68
CA ALA A 134 7.05 10.58 16.33
C ALA A 134 7.73 11.24 15.10
N ASP A 135 9.04 11.04 14.92
CA ASP A 135 9.83 11.83 13.95
C ASP A 135 9.68 11.40 12.48
N SER A 136 9.03 10.27 12.20
CA SER A 136 8.76 9.80 10.83
C SER A 136 7.41 10.31 10.27
N LEU A 137 6.66 11.09 11.05
CA LEU A 137 5.27 11.46 10.75
C LEU A 137 5.08 12.83 10.06
N ASN A 138 6.13 13.63 9.88
CA ASN A 138 6.01 15.00 9.34
C ASN A 138 6.80 15.24 8.05
N ASP A 139 7.06 14.19 7.28
CA ASP A 139 7.69 14.37 5.97
C ASP A 139 6.67 15.04 5.04
N MET A 140 6.92 16.31 4.68
CA MET A 140 6.08 17.19 3.86
C MET A 140 5.96 16.65 2.42
N SER A 141 5.33 15.49 2.29
CA SER A 141 5.16 14.75 1.04
C SER A 141 3.89 15.23 0.34
N ALA A 142 4.04 15.64 -0.91
CA ALA A 142 2.93 16.00 -1.79
C ALA A 142 2.58 14.79 -2.67
N TYR A 143 1.29 14.49 -2.79
CA TYR A 143 0.81 13.37 -3.59
C TYR A 143 0.09 13.86 -4.84
N TYR A 144 0.28 13.14 -5.95
CA TYR A 144 -0.31 13.47 -7.23
C TYR A 144 -0.81 12.20 -7.92
N LEU A 145 -1.94 12.30 -8.61
CA LEU A 145 -2.37 11.34 -9.62
C LEU A 145 -1.97 11.88 -10.99
N VAL A 146 -1.09 11.18 -11.68
CA VAL A 146 -0.66 11.53 -13.03
C VAL A 146 -1.37 10.61 -14.01
N GLU A 147 -2.17 11.18 -14.91
CA GLU A 147 -2.85 10.44 -15.98
C GLU A 147 -2.01 10.49 -17.26
N LEU A 148 -1.61 9.31 -17.73
CA LEU A 148 -0.97 9.09 -19.04
C LEU A 148 -1.96 8.35 -19.94
N GLU A 149 -1.75 8.36 -21.25
CA GLU A 149 -2.74 7.85 -22.24
C GLU A 149 -3.29 6.44 -21.95
N GLN A 150 -2.45 5.54 -21.42
CA GLN A 150 -2.83 4.14 -21.16
C GLN A 150 -2.70 3.73 -19.68
N LYS A 151 -2.28 4.63 -18.79
CA LYS A 151 -2.01 4.27 -17.39
C LYS A 151 -2.10 5.46 -16.44
N GLN A 152 -2.27 5.16 -15.15
CA GLN A 152 -2.28 6.17 -14.09
C GLN A 152 -1.16 5.89 -13.09
N LEU A 153 -0.48 6.95 -12.67
CA LEU A 153 0.58 6.86 -11.67
C LEU A 153 0.15 7.58 -10.39
N LEU A 154 0.40 6.97 -9.24
CA LEU A 154 0.44 7.66 -7.96
C LEU A 154 1.88 8.12 -7.72
N VAL A 155 2.06 9.44 -7.65
CA VAL A 155 3.36 10.09 -7.48
C VAL A 155 3.42 10.74 -6.11
N ASN A 156 4.48 10.46 -5.36
CA ASN A 156 4.83 11.13 -4.12
C ASN A 156 6.08 11.97 -4.37
N VAL A 157 6.05 13.23 -3.96
CA VAL A 157 7.20 14.12 -4.00
C VAL A 157 7.53 14.59 -2.59
N THR A 158 8.77 14.36 -2.18
CA THR A 158 9.35 14.91 -0.95
C THR A 158 10.41 15.94 -1.30
N LYS A 159 11.14 16.45 -0.30
CA LYS A 159 12.26 17.36 -0.55
C LYS A 159 13.45 16.66 -1.24
N GLU A 160 13.56 15.35 -1.06
CA GLU A 160 14.75 14.56 -1.41
C GLU A 160 14.50 13.56 -2.54
N PHE A 161 13.25 13.19 -2.79
CA PHE A 161 12.94 12.22 -3.83
C PHE A 161 11.58 12.45 -4.48
N ILE A 162 11.46 11.94 -5.70
CA ILE A 162 10.18 11.66 -6.36
C ILE A 162 10.03 10.15 -6.49
N GLU A 163 8.90 9.64 -6.02
CA GLU A 163 8.53 8.24 -6.11
C GLU A 163 7.28 8.10 -6.95
N SER A 164 7.29 7.16 -7.89
CA SER A 164 6.19 6.96 -8.83
C SER A 164 5.82 5.49 -8.90
N ARG A 165 4.54 5.22 -8.64
CA ARG A 165 3.94 3.89 -8.69
C ARG A 165 2.83 3.85 -9.73
N GLU A 166 2.85 2.83 -10.57
CA GLU A 166 1.76 2.58 -11.49
C GLU A 166 0.57 1.94 -10.77
N LEU A 167 -0.63 2.46 -11.03
CA LEU A 167 -1.87 1.97 -10.44
C LEU A 167 -2.43 0.84 -11.28
N ASN A 168 -2.74 -0.29 -10.65
CA ASN A 168 -3.43 -1.42 -11.27
C ASN A 168 -4.93 -1.18 -11.50
N CYS A 169 -5.43 -0.02 -11.06
CA CYS A 169 -6.85 0.32 -11.14
C CYS A 169 -7.06 1.77 -11.53
N LYS A 170 -8.18 2.04 -12.19
CA LYS A 170 -8.54 3.40 -12.61
C LYS A 170 -9.04 4.24 -11.43
N PHE A 171 -8.29 5.25 -11.01
CA PHE A 171 -8.71 6.31 -10.09
C PHE A 171 -9.54 7.38 -10.81
N THR A 172 -10.78 7.04 -11.17
CA THR A 172 -11.73 7.97 -11.80
C THR A 172 -12.41 8.89 -10.80
N GLU A 173 -12.77 8.37 -9.63
CA GLU A 173 -13.57 9.06 -8.61
C GLU A 173 -12.87 10.25 -7.94
N LYS A 174 -13.64 11.05 -7.19
CA LYS A 174 -13.09 12.18 -6.40
C LYS A 174 -12.19 11.72 -5.25
N LYS A 175 -12.40 10.52 -4.73
CA LYS A 175 -11.60 9.92 -3.66
C LYS A 175 -11.44 8.44 -3.91
N ARG A 176 -10.34 7.86 -3.46
CA ARG A 176 -10.07 6.42 -3.59
C ARG A 176 -9.18 5.96 -2.44
N VAL A 177 -9.45 4.78 -1.92
CA VAL A 177 -8.56 4.11 -0.96
C VAL A 177 -7.51 3.34 -1.76
N ILE A 178 -6.25 3.59 -1.47
CA ILE A 178 -5.08 2.91 -2.02
C ILE A 178 -4.13 2.75 -0.85
N GLY A 179 -3.78 1.53 -0.45
CA GLY A 179 -3.15 1.42 0.85
C GLY A 179 -4.16 1.51 1.99
N ASN A 180 -3.59 1.62 3.18
CA ASN A 180 -4.24 2.20 4.36
C ASN A 180 -4.56 3.71 4.23
N ASN A 181 -4.53 4.25 3.00
CA ASN A 181 -4.64 5.67 2.73
C ASN A 181 -5.85 5.98 1.85
N LEU A 182 -6.65 6.92 2.30
CA LEU A 182 -7.66 7.57 1.48
C LEU A 182 -7.03 8.77 0.78
N PHE A 183 -7.05 8.74 -0.55
CA PHE A 183 -6.64 9.85 -1.39
C PHE A 183 -7.86 10.58 -1.92
N LYS A 184 -7.81 11.92 -1.94
CA LYS A 184 -8.88 12.77 -2.49
C LYS A 184 -8.29 13.77 -3.49
N LYS A 185 -8.85 13.82 -4.70
CA LYS A 185 -8.50 14.81 -5.73
C LYS A 185 -8.83 16.23 -5.25
N ILE A 186 -7.87 17.13 -5.38
CA ILE A 186 -8.09 18.56 -5.16
C ILE A 186 -8.80 19.16 -6.39
N SER A 187 -9.44 20.32 -6.22
CA SER A 187 -10.27 20.97 -7.25
C SER A 187 -9.51 21.56 -8.43
N TYR A 188 -8.17 21.68 -8.38
CA TYR A 188 -7.37 22.21 -9.50
C TYR A 188 -6.47 21.11 -10.08
N THR A 189 -6.11 21.27 -11.34
CA THR A 189 -5.18 20.41 -12.08
C THR A 189 -3.94 21.21 -12.50
N ILE A 190 -2.85 20.50 -12.77
CA ILE A 190 -1.56 21.06 -13.19
C ILE A 190 -1.22 20.56 -14.60
#